data_AF-A0A497SVU7-F1
#
_entry.id   AF-A0A497SVU7-F1
#
_cell.length_a   1.000
_cell.length_b   1.000
_cell.length_c   1.000
_cell.angle_alpha   90.00
_cell.angle_beta   90.00
_cell.angle_gamma   90.00
#
_symmetry.space_group_name_H-M   'P 1'
#
loop_
_entity.id
_entity.type
_entity.pdbx_description
1 polymer ?
#
loop_
_entity_poly.entity_id
_entity_poly.type
_entity_poly.pdbx_seq_one_letter_code
_entity_poly.pdbx_strand_id
1 'polypeptide(L)'
;MGLKGVSLSIETIVIIVICVLVLVVVVLFFSGTFNPSASGIGEEAKLQKECNEWRWHFYSNDTNVFNNNTYPNLWNQFNKDPEKARKYCEGKIEE
;
A
#
# COMPACT_ATOMS: atom_id res chain seq x y z
N MET A 1 32.35 -41.09 -8.67
CA MET A 1 32.83 -39.79 -8.18
C MET A 1 32.48 -39.68 -6.71
N GLY A 2 33.45 -39.90 -5.83
CA GLY A 2 33.21 -39.89 -4.39
C GLY A 2 32.87 -38.49 -3.90
N LEU A 3 31.73 -38.34 -3.25
CA LEU A 3 31.39 -37.17 -2.45
C LEU A 3 32.41 -37.08 -1.32
N LYS A 4 33.42 -36.22 -1.51
CA LYS A 4 34.34 -35.85 -0.44
C LYS A 4 33.55 -35.06 0.58
N GLY A 5 33.13 -35.73 1.66
CA GLY A 5 32.63 -35.06 2.85
C GLY A 5 33.73 -34.14 3.36
N VAL A 6 33.55 -32.83 3.18
CA VAL A 6 34.38 -31.85 3.87
C VAL A 6 34.02 -31.98 5.34
N SER A 7 34.96 -32.50 6.15
CA SER A 7 34.83 -32.49 7.60
C SER A 7 34.90 -31.04 8.03
N LEU A 8 33.76 -30.37 8.12
CA LEU A 8 33.70 -29.03 8.69
C LEU A 8 34.15 -29.13 10.15
N SER A 9 35.11 -28.29 10.53
CA SER A 9 35.44 -28.10 11.93
C SER A 9 34.19 -27.71 12.70
N ILE A 10 34.08 -28.17 13.95
CA ILE A 10 32.93 -27.89 14.82
C ILE A 10 32.62 -26.39 14.89
N GLU A 11 33.67 -25.56 14.88
CA GLU A 11 33.59 -24.10 14.87
C GLU A 11 32.81 -23.57 13.65
N THR A 12 33.06 -24.14 12.48
CA THR A 12 32.37 -23.76 11.24
C THR A 12 30.88 -24.15 11.30
N ILE A 13 30.56 -25.30 11.90
CA ILE A 13 29.17 -25.74 12.09
C ILE A 13 28.43 -24.76 13.02
N VAL A 14 29.06 -24.35 14.12
CA VAL A 14 28.49 -23.38 15.07
C VAL A 14 28.20 -22.04 14.38
N ILE A 15 29.13 -21.54 13.57
CA ILE A 15 28.93 -20.29 12.80
C ILE A 15 27.73 -20.41 11.85
N ILE A 16 27.62 -21.52 11.11
CA ILE A 16 26.50 -21.75 10.19
C ILE A 16 25.16 -21.75 10.94
N VAL A 17 25.09 -22.42 12.10
CA VAL A 17 23.86 -22.46 12.92
C VAL A 17 23.46 -21.07 13.39
N ILE A 18 24.42 -20.25 13.85
CA ILE A 18 24.16 -18.87 14.26
C ILE A 18 23.67 -18.03 13.08
N CYS A 19 24.30 -18.14 11.90
CA CYS A 19 23.86 -17.44 10.70
C CYS A 19 22.44 -17.81 10.28
N VAL A 20 22.07 -19.10 10.35
CA VAL A 20 20.71 -19.56 10.05
C VAL A 20 19.71 -19.00 11.06
N LEU A 21 20.03 -19.00 12.35
CA LEU A 21 19.16 -18.40 13.39
C LEU A 21 18.93 -16.91 13.15
N VAL A 22 19.99 -16.15 12.84
CA VAL A 22 19.88 -14.72 12.53
C VAL A 22 19.01 -14.50 11.30
N LEU A 23 19.18 -15.29 10.24
CA LEU A 23 18.34 -15.21 9.04
C LEU A 23 16.86 -15.46 9.35
N VAL A 24 16.54 -16.47 10.16
CA VAL A 24 15.16 -16.75 10.56
C VAL A 24 14.56 -15.57 11.31
N VAL A 25 15.29 -14.98 12.25
CA VAL A 25 14.84 -13.79 12.99
C VAL A 25 14.58 -12.64 12.02
N VAL A 26 15.52 -12.33 11.12
CA VAL A 26 15.33 -11.28 10.11
C VAL A 26 14.09 -11.54 9.27
N VAL A 27 13.91 -12.75 8.74
CA VAL A 27 12.74 -13.11 7.92
C VAL A 27 11.43 -12.93 8.72
N LEU A 28 11.39 -13.31 9.99
CA LEU A 28 10.23 -13.12 10.87
C LEU A 28 9.96 -11.64 11.16
N PHE A 29 10.98 -10.83 11.40
CA PHE A 29 10.84 -9.38 11.56
C PHE A 29 10.30 -8.72 10.28
N PHE A 30 10.84 -9.11 9.11
CA PHE A 30 10.41 -8.54 7.85
C PHE A 30 9.00 -9.00 7.45
N SER A 31 8.66 -10.27 7.66
CA SER A 31 7.31 -10.80 7.37
C SER A 31 6.24 -10.32 8.36
N GLY A 32 6.59 -10.10 9.63
CA GLY A 32 5.64 -9.66 10.66
C GLY A 32 5.39 -8.15 10.67
N THR A 33 6.36 -7.33 10.24
CA THR A 33 6.29 -5.86 10.32
C THR A 33 6.07 -5.18 8.96
N PHE A 34 6.53 -5.76 7.85
CA PHE A 34 6.35 -5.17 6.51
C PHE A 34 5.16 -5.76 5.77
N ASN A 35 4.01 -5.79 6.43
CA ASN A 35 2.75 -5.75 5.71
C ASN A 35 2.13 -4.37 5.96
N PRO A 36 2.66 -3.28 5.36
CA PRO A 36 1.82 -2.09 5.23
C PRO A 36 0.61 -2.59 4.45
N SER A 37 -0.56 -2.64 5.08
CA SER A 37 -1.80 -3.06 4.44
C SER A 37 -1.89 -2.30 3.11
N ALA A 38 -1.55 -2.97 2.01
CA ALA A 38 -1.53 -2.39 0.68
C ALA A 38 -2.92 -1.86 0.28
N SER A 39 -3.94 -2.27 1.05
CA SER A 39 -5.29 -1.72 1.08
C SER A 39 -5.33 -0.20 1.28
N GLY A 40 -4.56 0.38 2.20
CA GLY A 40 -4.63 1.83 2.49
C GLY A 40 -4.02 2.69 1.39
N ILE A 41 -2.80 2.35 0.96
CA ILE A 41 -2.06 3.09 -0.08
C ILE A 41 -2.81 3.01 -1.42
N GLY A 42 -3.41 1.86 -1.73
CA GLY A 42 -4.17 1.67 -2.96
C GLY A 42 -5.47 2.46 -3.00
N GLU A 43 -6.12 2.67 -1.85
CA GLU A 43 -7.39 3.40 -1.76
C GLU A 43 -7.18 4.91 -1.84
N GLU A 44 -6.17 5.44 -1.14
CA GLU A 44 -5.78 6.85 -1.23
C GLU A 44 -5.30 7.22 -2.65
N ALA A 45 -4.51 6.36 -3.29
CA ALA A 45 -4.07 6.56 -4.67
C ALA A 45 -5.23 6.59 -5.67
N LYS A 46 -6.27 5.76 -5.46
CA LYS A 46 -7.48 5.76 -6.29
C LYS A 46 -8.28 7.06 -6.12
N LEU A 47 -8.44 7.53 -4.88
CA LEU A 47 -9.11 8.81 -4.59
C LEU A 47 -8.38 9.99 -5.23
N GLN A 48 -7.06 10.04 -5.11
CA GLN A 48 -6.24 11.10 -5.73
C GLN A 48 -6.31 11.07 -7.26
N LYS A 49 -6.34 9.87 -7.86
CA LYS A 49 -6.52 9.72 -9.30
C LYS A 49 -7.87 10.27 -9.76
N GLU A 50 -8.96 9.89 -9.09
CA GLU A 50 -10.29 10.40 -9.42
C GLU A 50 -10.39 11.92 -9.21
N CYS A 51 -9.79 12.46 -8.15
CA CYS A 51 -9.70 13.90 -7.93
C CYS A 51 -9.02 14.62 -9.09
N ASN A 52 -7.91 14.07 -9.60
CA ASN A 52 -7.19 14.67 -10.72
C ASN A 52 -7.98 14.58 -12.03
N GLU A 53 -8.71 13.50 -12.26
CA GLU A 53 -9.61 13.39 -13.42
C GLU A 53 -10.77 14.38 -13.33
N TRP A 54 -11.39 14.50 -12.15
CA TRP A 54 -12.50 15.42 -11.91
C TRP A 54 -12.08 16.89 -11.94
N ARG A 55 -10.80 17.18 -11.65
CA ARG A 55 -10.21 18.52 -11.80
C ARG A 55 -10.29 19.05 -13.24
N TRP A 56 -10.15 18.18 -14.25
CA TRP A 56 -10.30 18.58 -15.66
C TRP A 56 -11.73 18.98 -16.01
N HIS A 57 -12.71 18.50 -15.23
CA HIS A 57 -14.10 18.91 -15.31
C HIS A 57 -14.43 20.09 -14.38
N PHE A 58 -13.41 20.82 -13.89
CA PHE A 58 -13.56 21.96 -12.98
C PHE A 58 -14.36 21.64 -11.71
N TYR A 59 -14.27 20.40 -11.23
CA TYR A 59 -15.08 19.92 -10.11
C TYR A 59 -16.58 20.16 -10.31
N SER A 60 -17.06 19.91 -11.53
CA SER A 60 -18.47 20.08 -11.88
C SER A 60 -19.36 19.27 -10.93
N ASN A 61 -20.38 19.95 -10.40
CA ASN A 61 -21.44 19.38 -9.56
C ASN A 61 -22.58 18.76 -10.39
N ASP A 62 -22.39 18.65 -11.71
CA ASP A 62 -23.37 18.00 -12.57
C ASP A 62 -23.42 16.50 -12.26
N THR A 63 -24.61 15.96 -11.98
CA THR A 63 -24.82 14.53 -11.70
C THR A 63 -24.46 13.64 -12.89
N ASN A 64 -24.36 14.20 -14.09
CA ASN A 64 -23.87 13.48 -15.27
C ASN A 64 -22.34 13.31 -15.26
N VAL A 65 -21.62 14.19 -14.55
CA VAL A 65 -20.16 14.17 -14.44
C VAL A 65 -19.72 13.48 -13.15
N PHE A 66 -20.24 13.93 -12.00
CA PHE A 66 -19.97 13.32 -10.70
C PHE A 66 -21.03 12.28 -10.36
N ASN A 67 -20.72 11.01 -10.63
CA ASN A 67 -21.59 9.88 -10.33
C ASN A 67 -20.78 8.62 -9.96
N ASN A 68 -21.48 7.59 -9.48
CA ASN A 68 -20.88 6.32 -9.07
C ASN A 68 -20.18 5.55 -10.21
N ASN A 69 -20.50 5.84 -11.47
CA ASN A 69 -19.91 5.15 -12.61
C ASN A 69 -18.58 5.81 -13.04
N THR A 70 -18.50 7.13 -12.93
CA THR A 70 -17.31 7.91 -13.30
C THR A 70 -16.31 7.97 -12.14
N TYR A 71 -16.78 8.23 -10.92
CA TYR A 71 -15.93 8.41 -9.73
C TYR A 71 -16.47 7.60 -8.53
N PRO A 72 -16.49 6.25 -8.61
CA PRO A 72 -17.05 5.40 -7.56
C PRO A 72 -16.39 5.58 -6.19
N ASN A 73 -15.08 5.83 -6.15
CA ASN A 73 -14.36 5.93 -4.87
C ASN A 73 -14.72 7.25 -4.17
N LEU A 74 -14.66 8.38 -4.87
CA LEU A 74 -15.10 9.67 -4.33
C LEU A 74 -16.59 9.67 -3.97
N TRP A 75 -17.43 9.06 -4.82
CA TRP A 75 -18.87 8.99 -4.61
C TRP A 75 -19.24 8.27 -3.31
N ASN A 76 -18.62 7.10 -3.06
CA ASN A 76 -18.89 6.31 -1.85
C ASN A 76 -18.21 6.90 -0.62
N GLN A 77 -16.99 7.44 -0.75
CA GLN A 77 -16.23 8.02 0.37
C GLN A 77 -16.93 9.24 0.97
N PHE A 78 -17.51 10.10 0.14
CA PHE A 78 -18.13 11.36 0.57
C PHE A 78 -19.67 11.31 0.64
N ASN A 79 -20.26 10.11 0.68
CA ASN A 79 -21.71 9.93 0.77
C ASN A 79 -22.49 10.71 -0.29
N LYS A 80 -22.02 10.68 -1.55
CA LYS A 80 -22.62 11.37 -2.70
C LYS A 80 -22.62 12.90 -2.59
N ASP A 81 -21.78 13.47 -1.73
CA ASP A 81 -21.65 14.91 -1.53
C ASP A 81 -20.47 15.46 -2.37
N PRO A 82 -20.75 16.09 -3.53
CA PRO A 82 -19.72 16.65 -4.39
C PRO A 82 -19.01 17.86 -3.77
N GLU A 83 -19.65 18.63 -2.87
CA GLU A 83 -18.95 19.75 -2.24
C GLU A 83 -17.86 19.27 -1.28
N LYS A 84 -18.16 18.25 -0.48
CA LYS A 84 -17.17 17.62 0.41
C LYS A 84 -16.06 16.94 -0.37
N ALA A 85 -16.41 16.21 -1.43
CA ALA A 85 -15.41 15.58 -2.30
C ALA A 85 -14.50 16.63 -2.96
N ARG A 86 -15.06 17.77 -3.42
CA ARG A 86 -14.27 18.87 -3.97
C ARG A 86 -13.32 19.46 -2.94
N LYS A 87 -13.79 19.75 -1.72
CA LYS A 87 -12.93 20.27 -0.64
C LYS A 87 -11.75 19.34 -0.36
N TYR A 88 -11.99 18.03 -0.36
CA TYR A 88 -10.94 17.02 -0.24
C TYR A 88 -9.96 17.08 -1.42
N CYS A 89 -10.46 17.07 -2.66
CA CYS A 89 -9.61 17.12 -3.86
C CYS A 89 -8.82 18.43 -4.02
N GLU A 90 -9.36 19.54 -3.51
CA GLU A 90 -8.68 20.85 -3.49
C GLU A 90 -7.67 20.99 -2.34
N GLY A 91 -7.56 19.98 -1.45
CA GLY A 91 -6.70 20.06 -0.28
C GLY A 91 -7.17 21.08 0.78
N LYS A 92 -8.43 21.51 0.71
CA LYS A 92 -9.08 22.43 1.66
C LYS A 92 -9.82 21.64 2.74
N ILE A 93 -9.14 20.67 3.33
CA ILE A 93 -9.65 19.98 4.51
C ILE A 93 -9.38 20.93 5.68
N GLU A 94 -10.41 21.68 6.09
CA GLU A 94 -10.44 22.26 7.43
C GLU A 94 -10.71 21.09 8.38
N GLU A 95 -9.73 20.78 9.24
CA GLU A 95 -9.88 19.86 10.38
C GLU A 95 -11.04 20.29 11.30
#